data_AF-A0A9Q3BHA2-F1
#
_entry.id   AF-A0A9Q3BHA2-F1
#
_cell.length_a   1.000
_cell.length_b   1.000
_cell.length_c   1.000
_cell.angle_alpha   90.00
_cell.angle_beta   90.00
_cell.angle_gamma   90.00
#
_symmetry.space_group_name_H-M   'P 1'
#
loop_
_entity.id
_entity.type
_entity.pdbx_description
1 polymer ?
#
loop_
_entity_poly.entity_id
_entity_poly.type
_entity_poly.pdbx_seq_one_letter_code
_entity_poly.pdbx_strand_id
1 'polypeptide(L)'
;MPGYETGKREKFKLERKRRWGKISHERRYKLLSITELFTNIQQEGGTKNMTQYRTFIGEYESIINYLKRYQYIQGDININKEILASIPSSVQESIYKEMIEDKEMVQALDGGYIIPRFKILKIYIEQDLKAKVSIQKNKFSQGTSREKKSRLDNESWEEVFKKIKYLPQRIKNPEPQENQSKEARNKSVKEVFNQLQNLSEVVEYSKKTH
;
A
#
# COMPACT_ATOMS: atom_id res chain seq x y z
N MET A 1 24.80 29.42 38.96
CA MET A 1 24.00 28.26 39.44
C MET A 1 24.91 27.03 39.48
N PRO A 2 25.20 26.46 40.66
CA PRO A 2 26.17 25.39 40.81
C PRO A 2 25.58 24.02 40.46
N GLY A 3 26.35 23.26 39.69
CA GLY A 3 26.47 21.80 39.70
C GLY A 3 25.20 20.97 39.89
N TYR A 4 24.55 20.60 38.78
CA TYR A 4 23.84 19.32 38.77
C TYR A 4 24.89 18.22 38.99
N GLU A 5 24.93 17.65 40.19
CA GLU A 5 25.78 16.51 40.56
C GLU A 5 25.79 15.47 39.45
N THR A 6 26.93 15.34 38.78
CA THR A 6 27.16 14.44 37.63
C THR A 6 26.75 13.00 37.93
N GLY A 7 26.82 12.58 39.21
CA GLY A 7 26.37 11.26 39.68
C GLY A 7 24.87 11.00 39.56
N LYS A 8 24.00 12.01 39.70
CA LYS A 8 22.54 11.84 39.51
C LYS A 8 22.18 11.65 38.03
N ARG A 9 22.92 12.32 37.14
CA ARG A 9 22.73 12.22 35.69
C ARG A 9 23.11 10.82 35.16
N GLU A 10 24.21 10.26 35.63
CA GLU A 10 24.62 8.90 35.23
C GLU A 10 23.65 7.84 35.75
N LYS A 11 23.17 7.96 37.00
CA LYS A 11 22.11 7.09 37.53
C LYS A 11 20.83 7.16 36.68
N PHE A 12 20.44 8.37 36.26
CA PHE A 12 19.26 8.55 35.41
C PHE A 12 19.43 8.00 34.00
N LYS A 13 20.61 8.15 33.39
CA LYS A 13 20.95 7.53 32.10
C LYS A 13 20.92 6.00 32.20
N LEU A 14 21.45 5.44 33.28
CA LEU A 14 21.45 4.01 33.53
C LEU A 14 20.03 3.48 33.72
N GLU A 15 19.19 4.13 34.53
CA GLU A 15 17.78 3.78 34.70
C GLU A 15 16.99 3.91 33.40
N ARG A 16 17.24 4.95 32.60
CA ARG A 16 16.63 5.09 31.27
C ARG A 16 17.07 3.97 30.34
N LYS A 17 18.35 3.61 30.33
CA LYS A 17 18.87 2.50 29.53
C LYS A 17 18.37 1.14 30.06
N ARG A 18 18.11 1.01 31.36
CA ARG A 18 17.54 -0.20 31.97
C ARG A 18 16.06 -0.37 31.62
N ARG A 19 15.28 0.71 31.70
CA ARG A 19 13.83 0.72 31.40
C ARG A 19 13.52 0.73 29.91
N TRP A 20 14.29 1.48 29.13
CA TRP A 20 14.04 1.78 27.71
C TRP A 20 15.20 1.42 26.78
N GLY A 21 16.39 1.16 27.32
CA GLY A 21 17.60 0.84 26.56
C GLY A 21 17.91 -0.64 26.47
N LYS A 22 16.99 -1.52 26.88
CA LYS A 22 16.82 -2.78 26.17
C LYS A 22 16.27 -2.43 24.79
N ILE A 23 17.15 -1.96 23.92
CA ILE A 23 17.03 -2.27 22.50
C ILE A 23 17.19 -3.77 22.49
N SER A 24 16.10 -4.51 22.60
CA SER A 24 16.13 -5.94 22.31
C SER A 24 16.75 -6.03 20.92
N HIS A 25 18.02 -6.47 20.88
CA HIS A 25 18.70 -6.85 19.65
C HIS A 25 18.04 -8.09 19.05
N GLU A 26 17.07 -8.68 19.76
CA GLU A 26 16.13 -9.61 19.20
C GLU A 26 15.40 -8.98 18.02
N ARG A 27 15.62 -9.61 16.87
CA ARG A 27 14.93 -9.35 15.62
C ARG A 27 13.43 -9.30 15.91
N ARG A 28 12.78 -8.18 15.61
CA ARG A 28 11.32 -8.05 15.79
C ARG A 28 10.57 -9.10 14.96
N TYR A 29 11.08 -9.35 13.75
CA TYR A 29 10.55 -10.39 12.87
C TYR A 29 11.69 -11.22 12.29
N LYS A 30 11.44 -12.52 12.12
CA LYS A 30 12.33 -13.48 11.45
C LYS A 30 11.77 -13.81 10.07
N LEU A 31 12.55 -14.50 9.23
CA LEU A 31 12.06 -15.02 7.95
C LEU A 31 10.86 -15.96 8.16
N LEU A 32 10.92 -16.79 9.21
CA LEU A 32 9.83 -17.68 9.62
C LEU A 32 8.56 -16.95 10.07
N SER A 33 8.65 -15.66 10.43
CA SER A 33 7.47 -14.91 10.86
C SER A 33 6.43 -14.74 9.75
N ILE A 34 6.85 -14.79 8.47
CA ILE A 34 5.92 -14.81 7.34
C ILE A 34 5.14 -16.13 7.33
N THR A 35 5.84 -17.27 7.44
CA THR A 35 5.19 -18.59 7.43
C THR A 35 4.32 -18.80 8.65
N GLU A 36 4.78 -18.36 9.83
CA GLU A 36 4.02 -18.39 11.09
C GLU A 36 2.71 -17.60 10.97
N LEU A 37 2.74 -16.43 10.33
CA LEU A 37 1.54 -15.63 10.09
C LEU A 37 0.52 -16.40 9.25
N PHE A 38 0.95 -17.02 8.14
CA PHE A 38 0.05 -17.81 7.29
C PHE A 38 -0.51 -19.04 8.01
N THR A 39 0.32 -19.77 8.76
CA THR A 39 -0.12 -20.96 9.49
C THR A 39 -1.13 -20.61 10.56
N ASN A 40 -0.94 -19.49 11.27
CA ASN A 40 -1.88 -19.05 12.31
C ASN A 40 -3.25 -18.72 11.70
N ILE A 41 -3.26 -17.96 10.61
CA ILE A 41 -4.52 -17.61 9.91
C ILE A 41 -5.21 -18.85 9.34
N GLN A 42 -4.46 -19.81 8.81
CA GLN A 42 -5.03 -21.07 8.33
C GLN A 42 -5.63 -21.89 9.47
N GLN A 43 -4.98 -21.95 10.64
CA GLN A 43 -5.51 -22.60 11.83
C GLN A 43 -6.79 -21.94 12.35
N GLU A 44 -6.90 -20.62 12.24
CA GLU A 44 -8.12 -19.85 12.57
C GLU A 44 -9.26 -20.05 11.55
N GLY A 45 -9.02 -20.79 10.46
CA GLY A 45 -10.00 -21.05 9.41
C GLY A 45 -10.09 -19.95 8.36
N GLY A 46 -9.04 -19.15 8.22
CA GLY A 46 -8.87 -18.12 7.20
C GLY A 46 -9.54 -16.78 7.51
N THR A 47 -9.25 -15.77 6.70
CA THR A 47 -9.81 -14.41 6.87
C THR A 47 -11.25 -14.33 6.36
N LYS A 48 -12.23 -14.40 7.26
CA LYS A 48 -13.66 -14.36 6.92
C LYS A 48 -14.22 -12.94 6.84
N ASN A 49 -13.67 -12.04 7.67
CA ASN A 49 -14.17 -10.69 7.83
C ASN A 49 -13.20 -9.64 7.25
N MET A 50 -13.74 -8.50 6.83
CA MET A 50 -12.93 -7.35 6.38
C MET A 50 -11.93 -6.89 7.44
N THR A 51 -12.35 -6.82 8.71
CA THR A 51 -11.47 -6.37 9.81
C THR A 51 -10.31 -7.34 10.01
N GLN A 52 -10.58 -8.65 10.00
CA GLN A 52 -9.55 -9.69 10.11
C GLN A 52 -8.57 -9.61 8.94
N TYR A 53 -9.08 -9.47 7.72
CA TYR A 53 -8.26 -9.31 6.52
C TYR A 53 -7.35 -8.07 6.60
N ARG A 54 -7.86 -6.92 7.05
CA ARG A 54 -7.06 -5.69 7.21
C ARG A 54 -5.97 -5.83 8.25
N THR A 55 -6.26 -6.45 9.39
CA THR A 55 -5.25 -6.73 10.42
C THR A 55 -4.17 -7.64 9.87
N PHE A 56 -4.55 -8.74 9.22
CA PHE A 56 -3.63 -9.68 8.59
C PHE A 56 -2.71 -9.03 7.55
N ILE A 57 -3.27 -8.24 6.63
CA ILE A 57 -2.48 -7.53 5.63
C ILE A 57 -1.56 -6.49 6.27
N GLY A 58 -2.03 -5.78 7.31
CA GLY A 58 -1.20 -4.82 8.05
C GLY A 58 0.00 -5.48 8.75
N GLU A 59 -0.22 -6.63 9.37
CA GLU A 59 0.86 -7.43 9.99
C GLU A 59 1.84 -7.95 8.94
N TYR A 60 1.32 -8.50 7.84
CA TYR A 60 2.14 -8.94 6.71
C TYR A 60 3.01 -7.80 6.14
N GLU A 61 2.41 -6.65 5.85
CA GLU A 61 3.13 -5.47 5.34
C GLU A 61 4.18 -4.97 6.35
N SER A 62 3.87 -5.00 7.66
CA SER A 62 4.82 -4.67 8.73
C SER A 62 6.03 -5.60 8.74
N ILE A 63 5.80 -6.92 8.64
CA ILE A 63 6.86 -7.94 8.58
C ILE A 63 7.75 -7.71 7.36
N ILE A 64 7.16 -7.55 6.17
CA ILE A 64 7.92 -7.34 4.93
C ILE A 64 8.72 -6.04 4.98
N ASN A 65 8.11 -4.95 5.43
CA ASN A 65 8.78 -3.67 5.52
C ASN A 65 9.96 -3.73 6.48
N TYR A 66 9.84 -4.47 7.60
CA TYR A 66 10.95 -4.74 8.49
C TYR A 66 12.05 -5.55 7.78
N LEU A 67 11.71 -6.67 7.17
CA LEU A 67 12.68 -7.56 6.52
C LEU A 67 13.43 -6.87 5.37
N LYS A 68 12.73 -6.05 4.56
CA LYS A 68 13.33 -5.21 3.51
C LYS A 68 14.24 -4.13 4.10
N ARG A 69 13.81 -3.42 5.15
CA ARG A 69 14.59 -2.34 5.79
C ARG A 69 15.94 -2.84 6.33
N TYR A 70 15.94 -4.03 6.91
CA TYR A 70 17.15 -4.67 7.43
C TYR A 70 17.86 -5.58 6.41
N GLN A 71 17.48 -5.49 5.13
CA GLN A 71 18.10 -6.22 4.01
C GLN A 71 18.13 -7.75 4.16
N TYR A 72 17.23 -8.32 4.97
CA TYR A 72 17.09 -9.77 5.08
C TYR A 72 16.47 -10.39 3.82
N ILE A 73 15.75 -9.57 3.05
CA ILE A 73 15.11 -9.96 1.79
C ILE A 73 15.41 -8.87 0.77
N GLN A 74 15.78 -9.28 -0.43
CA GLN A 74 15.99 -8.41 -1.57
C GLN A 74 14.91 -8.70 -2.62
N GLY A 75 14.29 -7.65 -3.16
CA GLY A 75 13.25 -7.76 -4.18
C GLY A 75 11.85 -8.07 -3.66
N ASP A 76 11.00 -8.57 -4.55
CA ASP A 76 9.62 -8.92 -4.29
C ASP A 76 9.47 -10.42 -4.07
N ILE A 77 8.88 -10.79 -2.94
CA ILE A 77 8.60 -12.20 -2.61
C ILE A 77 7.29 -12.58 -3.29
N ASN A 78 7.30 -13.69 -4.02
CA ASN A 78 6.08 -14.25 -4.57
C ASN A 78 5.34 -15.04 -3.48
N ILE A 79 4.35 -14.41 -2.87
CA ILE A 79 3.51 -15.00 -1.82
C ILE A 79 2.02 -15.03 -2.21
N ASN A 80 1.75 -14.87 -3.50
CA ASN A 80 0.40 -14.70 -4.02
C ASN A 80 -0.47 -15.95 -3.74
N LYS A 81 0.15 -17.13 -3.79
CA LYS A 81 -0.51 -18.41 -3.53
C LYS A 81 -0.87 -18.55 -2.05
N GLU A 82 0.03 -18.15 -1.18
CA GLU A 82 -0.09 -18.24 0.28
C GLU A 82 -1.18 -17.31 0.80
N ILE A 83 -1.28 -16.09 0.26
CA ILE A 83 -2.39 -15.17 0.56
C ILE A 83 -3.70 -15.76 0.11
N LEU A 84 -3.76 -16.31 -1.09
CA LEU A 84 -5.01 -16.87 -1.59
C LEU A 84 -5.42 -18.09 -0.76
N ALA A 85 -4.47 -18.94 -0.36
CA ALA A 85 -4.69 -20.07 0.55
C ALA A 85 -5.11 -19.65 1.97
N SER A 86 -4.80 -18.42 2.41
CA SER A 86 -5.25 -17.88 3.71
C SER A 86 -6.73 -17.47 3.73
N ILE A 87 -7.35 -17.40 2.56
CA ILE A 87 -8.75 -17.00 2.38
C ILE A 87 -9.62 -18.25 2.29
N PRO A 88 -10.85 -18.26 2.83
CA PRO A 88 -11.75 -19.41 2.70
C PRO A 88 -12.18 -19.65 1.24
N SER A 89 -12.37 -20.92 0.85
CA SER A 89 -12.70 -21.33 -0.53
C SER A 89 -13.89 -20.57 -1.14
N SER A 90 -14.94 -20.31 -0.35
CA SER A 90 -16.13 -19.59 -0.83
C SER A 90 -15.85 -18.14 -1.24
N VAL A 91 -14.83 -17.52 -0.67
CA VAL A 91 -14.35 -16.18 -1.05
C VAL A 91 -13.40 -16.30 -2.23
N GLN A 92 -12.55 -17.32 -2.26
CA GLN A 92 -11.64 -17.55 -3.38
C GLN A 92 -12.39 -17.74 -4.71
N GLU A 93 -13.43 -18.57 -4.75
CA GLU A 93 -14.20 -18.83 -5.98
C GLU A 93 -14.84 -17.56 -6.57
N SER A 94 -15.38 -16.70 -5.71
CA SER A 94 -15.94 -15.40 -6.11
C SER A 94 -14.86 -14.51 -6.73
N ILE A 95 -13.72 -14.42 -6.05
CA ILE A 95 -12.56 -13.64 -6.51
C ILE A 95 -12.03 -14.16 -7.85
N TYR A 96 -11.87 -15.47 -8.00
CA TYR A 96 -11.41 -16.07 -9.26
C TYR A 96 -12.36 -15.74 -10.40
N LYS A 97 -13.66 -15.83 -10.17
CA LYS A 97 -14.68 -15.50 -11.18
C LYS A 97 -14.56 -14.04 -11.61
N GLU A 98 -14.50 -13.10 -10.66
CA GLU A 98 -14.34 -11.67 -10.97
C GLU A 98 -13.02 -11.38 -11.72
N MET A 99 -11.91 -11.99 -11.30
CA MET A 99 -10.62 -11.79 -11.97
C MET A 99 -10.55 -12.37 -13.39
N ILE A 100 -11.25 -13.48 -13.64
CA ILE A 100 -11.35 -14.09 -14.97
C ILE A 100 -12.21 -13.21 -15.87
N GLU A 101 -13.34 -12.70 -15.36
CA GLU A 101 -14.23 -11.78 -16.07
C GLU A 101 -13.50 -10.50 -16.49
N ASP A 102 -12.67 -9.95 -15.61
CA ASP A 102 -11.87 -8.75 -15.86
C ASP A 102 -10.59 -9.01 -16.69
N LYS A 103 -10.29 -10.27 -17.04
CA LYS A 103 -9.07 -10.71 -17.77
C LYS A 103 -7.75 -10.37 -17.07
N GLU A 104 -7.78 -10.25 -15.75
CA GLU A 104 -6.58 -10.03 -14.94
C GLU A 104 -5.75 -11.31 -14.75
N MET A 105 -6.38 -12.48 -14.87
CA MET A 105 -5.69 -13.77 -14.88
C MET A 105 -5.25 -14.15 -16.30
N VAL A 106 -3.94 -14.24 -16.51
CA VAL A 106 -3.37 -14.70 -17.78
C VAL A 106 -3.45 -16.22 -17.83
N GLN A 107 -4.04 -16.76 -18.90
CA GLN A 107 -4.05 -18.20 -19.14
C GLN A 107 -2.63 -18.65 -19.57
N ALA A 108 -2.10 -19.64 -18.87
CA ALA A 108 -0.85 -20.31 -19.22
C ALA A 108 -1.05 -21.25 -20.41
N LEU A 109 0.05 -21.65 -21.06
CA LEU A 109 0.02 -22.62 -22.16
C LEU A 109 -0.65 -23.94 -21.76
N ASP A 110 -0.49 -24.36 -20.50
CA ASP A 110 -1.05 -25.60 -19.96
C ASP A 110 -2.55 -25.50 -19.63
N GLY A 111 -3.21 -24.38 -19.97
CA GLY A 111 -4.62 -24.13 -19.70
C GLY A 111 -4.94 -23.68 -18.26
N GLY A 112 -3.95 -23.70 -17.35
CA GLY A 112 -4.07 -23.11 -16.02
C GLY A 112 -4.03 -21.58 -16.02
N TYR A 113 -4.35 -20.94 -14.89
CA TYR A 113 -4.29 -19.49 -14.74
C TYR A 113 -3.09 -19.04 -13.90
N ILE A 114 -2.40 -18.01 -14.38
CA ILE A 114 -1.32 -17.35 -13.65
C ILE A 114 -1.94 -16.37 -12.65
N ILE A 115 -1.66 -16.60 -11.37
CA ILE A 115 -2.15 -15.73 -10.29
C ILE A 115 -1.50 -14.35 -10.42
N PRO A 116 -2.28 -13.26 -10.43
CA PRO A 116 -1.76 -11.90 -10.59
C PRO A 116 -0.98 -11.45 -9.35
N ARG A 117 -0.30 -10.30 -9.49
CA ARG A 117 0.53 -9.73 -8.42
C ARG A 117 -0.31 -9.40 -7.18
N PHE A 118 0.30 -9.49 -6.00
CA PHE A 118 -0.34 -9.15 -4.72
C PHE A 118 -1.13 -7.83 -4.72
N LYS A 119 -0.60 -6.78 -5.35
CA LYS A 119 -1.29 -5.48 -5.44
C LYS A 119 -2.68 -5.58 -6.07
N ILE A 120 -2.83 -6.42 -7.09
CA ILE A 120 -4.10 -6.66 -7.79
C ILE A 120 -4.99 -7.53 -6.90
N LEU A 121 -4.46 -8.63 -6.36
CA LEU A 121 -5.20 -9.52 -5.45
C LEU A 121 -5.83 -8.75 -4.28
N LYS A 122 -5.09 -7.83 -3.67
CA LYS A 122 -5.57 -7.01 -2.55
C LYS A 122 -6.85 -6.23 -2.90
N ILE A 123 -6.93 -5.68 -4.11
CA ILE A 123 -8.08 -4.88 -4.55
C ILE A 123 -9.33 -5.75 -4.64
N TYR A 124 -9.24 -6.89 -5.32
CA TYR A 124 -10.36 -7.82 -5.49
C TYR A 124 -10.82 -8.44 -4.17
N ILE A 125 -9.88 -8.84 -3.30
CA ILE A 125 -10.24 -9.39 -1.99
C ILE A 125 -11.00 -8.33 -1.17
N GLU A 126 -10.53 -7.08 -1.19
CA GLU A 126 -11.26 -6.01 -0.52
C GLU A 126 -12.63 -5.73 -1.14
N GLN A 127 -12.78 -5.83 -2.46
CA GLN A 127 -14.05 -5.62 -3.15
C GLN A 127 -15.07 -6.71 -2.80
N ASP A 128 -14.69 -7.99 -2.88
CA ASP A 128 -15.57 -9.11 -2.54
C ASP A 128 -16.02 -9.05 -1.07
N LEU A 129 -15.08 -8.77 -0.15
CA LEU A 129 -15.41 -8.62 1.27
C LEU A 129 -16.32 -7.40 1.53
N LYS A 130 -16.14 -6.28 0.82
CA LYS A 130 -17.06 -5.11 0.89
C LYS A 130 -18.45 -5.43 0.34
N ALA A 131 -18.52 -6.16 -0.78
CA ALA A 131 -19.76 -6.58 -1.41
C ALA A 131 -20.57 -7.47 -0.48
N LYS A 132 -19.93 -8.48 0.14
CA LYS A 132 -20.57 -9.37 1.12
C LYS A 132 -21.15 -8.63 2.31
N VAL A 133 -20.41 -7.69 2.89
CA VAL A 133 -20.90 -6.85 4.00
C VAL A 133 -22.11 -6.01 3.56
N SER A 134 -22.08 -5.44 2.35
CA SER A 134 -23.17 -4.61 1.82
C SER A 134 -24.44 -5.43 1.56
N ILE A 135 -24.30 -6.62 0.98
CA ILE A 135 -25.42 -7.54 0.72
C ILE A 135 -26.08 -7.97 2.04
N GLN A 136 -25.29 -8.29 3.07
CA GLN A 136 -25.84 -8.63 4.38
C GLN A 136 -26.69 -7.50 4.95
N LYS A 137 -26.17 -6.26 4.96
CA LYS A 137 -26.91 -5.08 5.43
C LYS A 137 -28.24 -4.88 4.68
N ASN A 138 -28.23 -5.05 3.36
CA ASN A 138 -29.43 -4.86 2.54
C ASN A 138 -30.49 -5.95 2.81
N LYS A 139 -30.08 -7.19 3.08
CA LYS A 139 -31.01 -8.27 3.49
C LYS A 139 -31.67 -7.99 4.84
N PHE A 140 -30.96 -7.37 5.79
CA PHE A 140 -31.55 -6.95 7.08
C PHE A 140 -32.56 -5.81 6.91
N SER A 141 -32.33 -4.85 6.02
CA SER A 141 -33.30 -3.76 5.76
C SER A 141 -34.57 -4.21 5.03
N GLN A 142 -34.54 -5.34 4.32
CA GLN A 142 -35.73 -5.91 3.66
C GLN A 142 -36.63 -6.72 4.63
N GLY A 143 -36.17 -6.97 5.86
CA GLY A 143 -36.91 -7.73 6.88
C GLY A 143 -37.91 -6.90 7.70
N THR A 144 -37.91 -5.58 7.58
CA THR A 144 -38.81 -4.69 8.33
C THR A 144 -39.33 -3.58 7.44
N SER A 145 -40.42 -3.82 6.69
CA SER A 145 -41.37 -2.79 6.25
C SER A 145 -42.59 -3.42 5.54
N ARG A 146 -43.70 -3.59 6.27
CA ARG A 146 -45.02 -3.32 5.70
C ARG A 146 -45.22 -1.80 5.69
N GLU A 147 -45.63 -1.29 4.52
CA GLU A 147 -46.31 -0.01 4.26
C GLU A 147 -45.65 1.32 4.68
N LYS A 148 -45.22 2.13 3.69
CA LYS A 148 -46.06 3.18 3.07
C LYS A 148 -45.26 3.86 1.95
N LYS A 149 -45.80 3.83 0.72
CA LYS A 149 -45.37 4.70 -0.39
C LYS A 149 -45.89 6.10 -0.10
N SER A 150 -45.06 7.00 0.42
CA SER A 150 -45.29 8.44 0.27
C SER A 150 -44.41 8.97 -0.85
N ARG A 151 -45.06 9.56 -1.85
CA ARG A 151 -44.45 10.37 -2.91
C ARG A 151 -43.57 11.44 -2.28
N LEU A 152 -42.28 11.40 -2.54
CA LEU A 152 -41.34 12.52 -2.49
C LEU A 152 -40.20 12.17 -3.45
N ASP A 153 -40.00 13.08 -4.40
CA ASP A 153 -39.17 12.94 -5.58
C ASP A 153 -37.73 12.57 -5.23
N ASN A 154 -37.21 11.51 -5.84
CA ASN A 154 -35.78 11.24 -5.87
C ASN A 154 -35.48 10.64 -7.25
N GLU A 155 -34.70 11.36 -8.05
CA GLU A 155 -34.21 10.92 -9.36
C GLU A 155 -33.79 9.44 -9.26
N SER A 156 -34.32 8.59 -10.14
CA SER A 156 -34.01 7.17 -10.13
C SER A 156 -32.50 7.01 -10.16
N TRP A 157 -31.95 6.21 -9.25
CA TRP A 157 -30.50 5.99 -9.18
C TRP A 157 -29.92 5.55 -10.53
N GLU A 158 -30.71 4.93 -11.41
CA GLU A 158 -30.30 4.61 -12.78
C GLU A 158 -30.12 5.85 -13.68
N GLU A 159 -30.93 6.88 -13.52
CA GLU A 159 -30.76 8.16 -14.22
C GLU A 159 -29.53 8.89 -13.69
N VAL A 160 -29.29 8.84 -12.38
CA VAL A 160 -28.06 9.37 -11.75
C VAL A 160 -26.84 8.60 -12.25
N PHE A 161 -26.89 7.27 -12.35
CA PHE A 161 -25.78 6.46 -12.88
C PHE A 161 -25.57 6.68 -14.38
N LYS A 162 -26.63 6.88 -15.18
CA LYS A 162 -26.48 7.30 -16.58
C LYS A 162 -25.84 8.70 -16.67
N LYS A 163 -26.26 9.65 -15.84
CA LYS A 163 -25.64 10.99 -15.76
C LYS A 163 -24.15 10.88 -15.38
N ILE A 164 -23.80 10.04 -14.40
CA ILE A 164 -22.41 9.81 -13.97
C ILE A 164 -21.58 9.12 -15.07
N LYS A 165 -22.14 8.14 -15.77
CA LYS A 165 -21.47 7.36 -16.81
C LYS A 165 -21.21 8.18 -18.09
N TYR A 166 -22.08 9.14 -18.41
CA TYR A 166 -21.99 9.99 -19.60
C TYR A 166 -21.54 11.43 -19.33
N LEU A 167 -21.15 11.76 -18.08
CA LEU A 167 -20.41 12.99 -17.83
C LEU A 167 -19.06 12.91 -18.55
N PRO A 168 -18.70 13.89 -19.41
CA PRO A 168 -17.34 13.93 -19.94
C PRO A 168 -16.38 14.01 -18.75
N GLN A 169 -15.34 13.16 -18.74
CA GLN A 169 -14.28 13.20 -17.73
C GLN A 169 -13.54 14.54 -17.83
N ARG A 170 -14.13 15.58 -17.24
CA ARG A 170 -13.55 16.92 -17.21
C ARG A 170 -12.64 17.06 -15.99
N ILE A 171 -11.74 16.09 -15.84
CA ILE A 171 -10.45 16.21 -15.15
C ILE A 171 -9.47 15.28 -15.88
N LYS A 172 -9.14 15.63 -17.12
CA LYS A 172 -7.78 15.42 -17.64
C LYS A 172 -7.22 16.82 -17.81
N ASN A 173 -6.06 17.04 -17.20
CA ASN A 173 -5.30 18.28 -17.04
C ASN A 173 -5.52 18.98 -15.68
N PRO A 174 -4.80 18.59 -14.62
CA PRO A 174 -4.33 19.60 -13.69
C PRO A 174 -3.45 20.60 -14.48
N GLU A 175 -3.69 21.90 -14.30
CA GLU A 175 -2.81 22.97 -14.77
C GLU A 175 -1.35 22.70 -14.32
N PRO A 176 -0.34 22.96 -15.17
CA PRO A 176 1.01 22.47 -14.94
C PRO A 176 1.79 23.33 -13.93
N GLN A 177 1.56 23.11 -12.63
CA GLN A 177 2.42 23.62 -11.55
C GLN A 177 3.80 22.94 -11.54
N GLU A 178 4.00 21.89 -12.34
CA GLU A 178 5.27 21.16 -12.42
C GLU A 178 6.29 21.79 -13.39
N ASN A 179 5.85 22.68 -14.29
CA ASN A 179 6.72 23.28 -15.29
C ASN A 179 7.58 24.41 -14.72
N GLN A 180 7.10 25.15 -13.71
CA GLN A 180 7.90 26.21 -13.08
C GLN A 180 9.07 25.65 -12.25
N SER A 181 8.87 24.50 -11.59
CA SER A 181 9.93 23.81 -10.83
C SER A 181 10.96 23.13 -11.74
N LYS A 182 10.49 22.54 -12.86
CA LYS A 182 11.37 21.93 -13.88
C LYS A 182 12.12 22.98 -14.70
N GLU A 183 11.50 24.11 -15.07
CA GLU A 183 12.19 25.24 -15.71
C GLU A 183 13.17 25.94 -14.78
N ALA A 184 12.84 26.12 -13.49
CA ALA A 184 13.77 26.69 -12.51
C ALA A 184 14.98 25.77 -12.29
N ARG A 185 14.76 24.45 -12.20
CA ARG A 185 15.86 23.47 -12.14
C ARG A 185 16.68 23.45 -13.43
N ASN A 186 16.06 23.50 -14.60
CA ASN A 186 16.78 23.48 -15.87
C ASN A 186 17.53 24.79 -16.16
N LYS A 187 17.03 25.94 -15.71
CA LYS A 187 17.76 27.22 -15.73
C LYS A 187 18.97 27.19 -14.81
N SER A 188 18.82 26.70 -13.57
CA SER A 188 19.93 26.55 -12.62
C SER A 188 21.01 25.59 -13.13
N VAL A 189 20.63 24.47 -13.75
CA VAL A 189 21.60 23.50 -14.31
C VAL A 189 22.35 24.09 -15.51
N LYS A 190 21.70 24.89 -16.37
CA LYS A 190 22.37 25.59 -17.47
C LYS A 190 23.31 26.70 -16.99
N GLU A 191 22.94 27.43 -15.94
CA GLU A 191 23.82 28.45 -15.35
C GLU A 191 25.06 27.82 -14.72
N VAL A 192 24.92 26.70 -13.99
CA VAL A 192 26.06 25.97 -13.44
C VAL A 192 26.95 25.40 -14.55
N PHE A 193 26.37 24.88 -15.64
CA PHE A 193 27.14 24.37 -16.77
C PHE A 193 27.94 25.47 -17.48
N ASN A 194 27.34 26.65 -17.69
CA ASN A 194 28.05 27.79 -18.31
C ASN A 194 29.14 28.36 -17.40
N GLN A 195 28.95 28.38 -16.07
CA GLN A 195 30.01 28.77 -15.14
C GLN A 195 31.20 27.81 -15.18
N LEU A 196 30.95 26.50 -15.33
CA LEU A 196 32.02 25.49 -15.44
C LEU A 196 32.78 25.59 -16.76
N GLN A 197 32.11 25.91 -17.87
CA GLN A 197 32.76 26.14 -19.17
C GLN A 197 33.68 27.36 -19.16
N ASN A 198 33.22 28.47 -18.56
CA ASN A 198 34.04 29.67 -18.41
C ASN A 198 35.27 29.42 -17.52
N LEU A 199 35.16 28.55 -16.49
CA LEU A 199 36.29 28.17 -15.66
C LEU A 199 37.28 27.26 -16.39
N SER A 200 36.82 26.37 -17.28
CA SER A 200 37.73 25.55 -18.11
C SER A 200 38.50 26.39 -19.12
N GLU A 201 37.88 27.42 -19.70
CA GLU A 201 38.57 28.33 -20.62
C GLU A 201 39.62 29.17 -19.89
N VAL A 202 39.34 29.68 -18.68
CA VAL A 202 40.32 30.42 -17.87
C VAL A 202 41.53 29.55 -17.48
N VAL A 203 41.33 28.24 -17.22
CA VAL A 203 42.41 27.30 -16.94
C VAL A 203 43.25 27.00 -18.19
N GLU A 204 42.66 26.98 -19.38
CA GLU A 204 43.40 26.81 -20.64
C GLU A 204 44.20 28.06 -21.03
N TYR A 205 43.69 29.26 -20.77
CA TYR A 205 44.44 30.51 -21.00
C TYR A 205 45.65 30.67 -20.06
N SER A 206 45.56 30.17 -18.82
CA SER A 206 46.69 30.15 -17.87
C SER A 206 47.79 29.15 -18.26
N LYS A 207 47.47 28.11 -19.05
CA LYS A 207 48.47 27.14 -19.55
C LYS A 207 49.17 27.56 -20.84
N LYS A 208 48.69 28.62 -21.52
CA LYS A 208 49.28 29.16 -22.75
C LYS A 208 50.13 30.41 -22.53
N THR A 209 50.24 30.91 -21.29
CA THR A 209 50.96 32.15 -20.94
C THR A 209 52.21 31.93 -20.07
N HIS A 210 52.74 30.70 -20.06
CA HIS A 210 54.08 30.37 -19.55
C HIS A 210 54.93 29.70 -20.62
#